data_AF-A0A7V2UJ27-F1
#
_entry.id   AF-A0A7V2UJ27-F1
#
_cell.length_a   1.000
_cell.length_b   1.000
_cell.length_c   1.000
_cell.angle_alpha   90.00
_cell.angle_beta   90.00
_cell.angle_gamma   90.00
#
_symmetry.space_group_name_H-M   'P 1'
#
loop_
_entity.id
_entity.type
_entity.pdbx_description
1 polymer ?
#
loop_
_entity_poly.entity_id
_entity_poly.type
_entity_poly.pdbx_seq_one_letter_code
_entity_poly.pdbx_strand_id
1 'polypeptide(L)'
;KVLDPQFQGQIKERLNSRDAVRLVSNFVRPALELWLNHHVEYGKKLAELAIKAAQSRQKAGQKVEKRKGSGVAVLPGKLTDCESRDLAHNELFLVEGDSAGGSAKMGRDKECQAILPLRGKVLNTWEVERDRLFANTEIHDIAVAIGVDPHGPNDTPDLSGLRYGKVCILSDADVDGSHIQVLLLTLFFRHFPKLIEAGNVYVARPPLFRVDVPARGKKPATKAYALDEGELTAILDKCAKDGVPREKCQISRFKGLGEMNAEQLWDTTLNPDTRRLLPVQLGDLDFTATEARITQLMGKGEAAARRELMELHGDAVEIDV
;
A
#
# COMPACT_ATOMS: atom_id res chain seq x y z
N LYS A 1 -23.97 27.92 48.92
CA LYS A 1 -22.83 28.86 49.08
C LYS A 1 -21.88 28.27 50.12
N VAL A 2 -20.57 28.37 49.91
CA VAL A 2 -19.57 27.90 50.89
C VAL A 2 -19.26 29.05 51.84
N LEU A 3 -19.39 28.83 53.14
CA LEU A 3 -19.24 29.88 54.15
C LEU A 3 -17.77 30.21 54.44
N ASP A 4 -16.89 29.21 54.40
CA ASP A 4 -15.45 29.38 54.60
C ASP A 4 -14.64 28.75 53.44
N PRO A 5 -14.48 29.48 52.31
CA PRO A 5 -13.82 28.97 51.12
C PRO A 5 -12.29 29.04 51.25
N GLN A 6 -11.63 27.91 51.07
CA GLN A 6 -10.18 27.79 51.04
C GLN A 6 -9.70 27.78 49.60
N PHE A 7 -8.74 28.64 49.27
CA PHE A 7 -8.19 28.75 47.92
C PHE A 7 -6.69 28.43 47.91
N GLN A 8 -6.23 27.94 46.76
CA GLN A 8 -4.81 27.80 46.46
C GLN A 8 -4.25 29.15 45.98
N GLY A 9 -3.14 29.56 46.57
CA GLY A 9 -2.44 30.80 46.21
C GLY A 9 -3.16 32.08 46.66
N GLN A 10 -2.41 33.19 46.70
CA GLN A 10 -2.91 34.49 47.13
C GLN A 10 -3.94 35.09 46.15
N ILE A 11 -3.83 34.73 44.87
CA ILE A 11 -4.72 35.19 43.79
C ILE A 11 -6.06 34.44 43.74
N LYS A 12 -6.27 33.43 44.60
CA LYS A 12 -7.52 32.66 44.73
C LYS A 12 -8.01 31.99 43.45
N GLU A 13 -7.09 31.53 42.60
CA GLU A 13 -7.39 30.96 41.27
C GLU A 13 -8.07 29.59 41.32
N ARG A 14 -7.84 28.80 42.39
CA ARG A 14 -8.39 27.45 42.53
C ARG A 14 -8.97 27.24 43.92
N LEU A 15 -10.25 26.87 43.98
CA LEU A 15 -10.92 26.51 45.22
C LEU A 15 -10.50 25.09 45.65
N ASN A 16 -9.98 24.96 46.88
CA ASN A 16 -9.51 23.70 47.45
C ASN A 16 -10.43 23.17 48.58
N SER A 17 -11.54 23.86 48.86
CA SER A 17 -12.55 23.41 49.82
C SER A 17 -13.17 22.07 49.40
N ARG A 18 -12.82 20.99 50.12
CA ARG A 18 -13.39 19.65 49.90
C ARG A 18 -14.91 19.63 50.06
N ASP A 19 -15.45 20.42 50.98
CA ASP A 19 -16.91 20.55 51.18
C ASP A 19 -17.63 21.14 49.98
N ALA A 20 -16.97 21.99 49.20
CA ALA A 20 -17.55 22.57 47.98
C ALA A 20 -17.79 21.49 46.92
N VAL A 21 -16.85 20.56 46.75
CA VAL A 21 -16.98 19.44 45.81
C VAL A 21 -18.14 18.54 46.21
N ARG A 22 -18.26 18.19 47.49
CA ARG A 22 -19.37 17.37 48.01
C ARG A 22 -20.71 18.07 47.81
N LEU A 23 -20.78 19.36 48.12
CA LEU A 23 -21.99 20.16 47.94
C LEU A 23 -22.43 20.16 46.47
N VAL A 24 -21.55 20.53 45.54
CA VAL A 24 -21.90 20.59 44.11
C VAL A 24 -22.29 19.22 43.58
N SER A 25 -21.54 18.16 43.92
CA SER A 25 -21.84 16.80 43.50
C SER A 25 -23.23 16.34 43.93
N ASN A 26 -23.61 16.60 45.20
CA ASN A 26 -24.91 16.22 45.74
C ASN A 26 -26.08 16.96 45.07
N PHE A 27 -25.88 18.18 44.57
CA PHE A 27 -26.92 18.91 43.84
C PHE A 27 -26.99 18.50 42.36
N VAL A 28 -25.85 18.30 41.71
CA VAL A 28 -25.79 18.04 40.27
C VAL A 28 -26.13 16.58 39.95
N ARG A 29 -25.60 15.63 40.73
CA ARG A 29 -25.69 14.20 40.40
C ARG A 29 -27.12 13.67 40.36
N PRO A 30 -28.00 13.91 41.36
CA PRO A 30 -29.38 13.41 41.32
C PRO A 30 -30.19 14.06 40.21
N ALA A 31 -30.01 15.37 39.98
CA ALA A 31 -30.71 16.10 38.93
C ALA A 31 -30.30 15.61 37.53
N LEU A 32 -29.01 15.37 37.32
CA LEU A 32 -28.48 14.83 36.07
C LEU A 32 -28.93 13.39 35.83
N GLU A 33 -28.87 12.53 36.86
CA GLU A 33 -29.35 11.14 36.77
C GLU A 33 -30.84 11.09 36.41
N LEU A 34 -31.67 11.90 37.07
CA LEU A 34 -33.09 12.00 36.76
C LEU A 34 -33.34 12.48 35.32
N TRP A 35 -32.60 13.51 34.88
CA TRP A 35 -32.74 14.04 33.52
C TRP A 35 -32.36 13.00 32.47
N LEU A 36 -31.26 12.26 32.68
CA LEU A 36 -30.80 11.22 31.76
C LEU A 36 -31.79 10.04 31.69
N ASN A 37 -32.41 9.67 32.82
CA ASN A 37 -33.45 8.64 32.84
C ASN A 37 -34.70 9.05 32.04
N HIS A 38 -35.06 10.34 32.04
CA HIS A 38 -36.14 10.87 31.21
C HIS A 38 -35.76 11.03 29.73
N HIS A 39 -34.47 11.17 29.43
CA HIS A 39 -33.94 11.46 28.09
C HIS A 39 -32.95 10.41 27.62
N VAL A 40 -33.40 9.15 27.57
CA VAL A 40 -32.57 7.97 27.29
C VAL A 40 -31.78 8.10 25.98
N GLU A 41 -32.38 8.66 24.94
CA GLU A 41 -31.73 8.82 23.62
C GLU A 41 -30.52 9.79 23.67
N TYR A 42 -30.62 10.87 24.45
CA TYR A 42 -29.47 11.76 24.67
C TYR A 42 -28.43 11.12 25.58
N GLY A 43 -28.86 10.33 26.57
CA GLY A 43 -27.97 9.55 27.43
C GLY A 43 -27.13 8.54 26.64
N LYS A 44 -27.74 7.81 25.70
CA LYS A 44 -27.01 6.90 24.78
C LYS A 44 -25.96 7.63 23.96
N LYS A 45 -26.33 8.74 23.31
CA LYS A 45 -25.39 9.55 22.52
C LYS A 45 -24.21 10.06 23.34
N LEU A 46 -24.47 10.50 24.58
CA LEU A 46 -23.43 10.96 25.49
C LEU A 46 -22.49 9.82 25.91
N ALA A 47 -23.04 8.64 26.21
CA ALA A 47 -22.28 7.45 26.55
C ALA A 47 -21.39 7.00 25.38
N GLU A 48 -21.94 6.96 24.16
CA GLU A 48 -21.18 6.63 22.94
C GLU A 48 -20.01 7.60 22.73
N LEU A 49 -20.23 8.90 22.92
CA LEU A 49 -19.18 9.92 22.81
C LEU A 49 -18.08 9.70 23.86
N ALA A 50 -18.45 9.42 25.11
CA ALA A 50 -17.50 9.14 26.19
C ALA A 50 -16.69 7.85 25.94
N ILE A 51 -17.35 6.78 25.46
CA ILE A 51 -16.73 5.51 25.10
C ILE A 51 -15.74 5.72 23.94
N LYS A 52 -16.16 6.43 22.88
CA LYS A 52 -15.29 6.74 21.73
C LYS A 52 -14.05 7.53 22.16
N ALA A 53 -14.20 8.51 23.04
CA ALA A 53 -13.09 9.27 23.59
C ALA A 53 -12.17 8.43 24.49
N ALA A 54 -12.72 7.52 25.31
CA ALA A 54 -11.95 6.58 26.13
C ALA A 54 -11.14 5.59 25.27
N GLN A 55 -11.78 4.99 24.26
CA GLN A 55 -11.11 4.10 23.30
C GLN A 55 -10.01 4.83 22.52
N SER A 56 -10.24 6.07 22.10
CA SER A 56 -9.23 6.90 21.44
C SER A 56 -8.00 7.14 22.34
N ARG A 57 -8.21 7.49 23.62
CA ARG A 57 -7.13 7.64 24.61
C ARG A 57 -6.37 6.33 24.85
N GLN A 58 -7.08 5.21 24.96
CA GLN A 58 -6.45 3.89 25.16
C GLN A 58 -5.61 3.48 23.94
N LYS A 59 -6.08 3.78 22.72
CA LYS A 59 -5.33 3.56 21.48
C LYS A 59 -4.08 4.45 21.40
N ALA A 60 -4.19 5.72 21.80
CA ALA A 60 -3.05 6.64 21.84
C ALA A 60 -1.95 6.18 22.82
N GLY A 61 -2.32 5.55 23.95
CA GLY A 61 -1.36 4.95 24.87
C GLY A 61 -0.68 3.68 24.37
N GLN A 62 -1.25 3.01 23.35
CA GLN A 62 -0.66 1.85 22.67
C GLN A 62 0.15 2.23 21.42
N LYS A 63 0.36 3.53 21.20
CA LYS A 63 1.16 4.02 20.07
C LYS A 63 2.56 3.42 20.18
N VAL A 64 2.94 2.62 19.19
CA VAL A 64 4.31 2.13 19.07
C VAL A 64 5.14 3.34 18.66
N GLU A 65 5.68 4.05 19.65
CA GLU A 65 6.60 5.14 19.36
C GLU A 65 7.84 4.57 18.66
N LYS A 66 8.17 5.15 17.50
CA LYS A 66 9.45 4.95 16.82
C LYS A 66 10.52 5.27 17.86
N ARG A 67 11.28 4.27 18.33
CA ARG A 67 12.48 4.53 19.13
C ARG A 67 13.33 5.49 18.28
N LYS A 68 13.50 6.74 18.74
CA LYS A 68 14.38 7.71 18.11
C LYS A 68 15.81 7.19 18.22
N GLY A 69 16.21 6.33 17.29
CA GLY A 69 17.59 5.98 17.06
C GLY A 69 18.34 7.20 16.53
N SER A 70 19.61 7.29 16.88
CA SER A 70 20.62 8.17 16.28
C SER A 70 20.35 8.44 14.79
N GLY A 71 20.51 9.70 14.34
CA GLY A 71 20.04 10.25 13.06
C GLY A 71 20.48 9.59 11.73
N VAL A 72 21.01 8.37 11.76
CA VAL A 72 21.14 7.49 10.61
C VAL A 72 19.91 6.58 10.57
N ALA A 73 19.02 6.79 9.61
CA ALA A 73 17.90 5.89 9.37
C ALA A 73 18.46 4.49 9.05
N VAL A 74 18.23 3.53 9.95
CA VAL A 74 18.61 2.15 9.72
C VAL A 74 17.68 1.57 8.67
N LEU A 75 18.24 1.22 7.51
CA LEU A 75 17.48 0.61 6.44
C LEU A 75 17.00 -0.79 6.83
N PRO A 76 15.86 -1.26 6.28
CA PRO A 76 15.39 -2.62 6.50
C PRO A 76 16.45 -3.62 6.08
N GLY A 77 16.74 -4.63 6.91
CA GLY A 77 17.80 -5.62 6.60
C GLY A 77 17.55 -6.44 5.33
N LYS A 78 16.29 -6.51 4.87
CA LYS A 78 15.90 -7.19 3.61
C LYS A 78 16.03 -6.29 2.38
N LEU A 79 16.14 -4.98 2.55
CA LEU A 79 16.32 -4.04 1.45
C LEU A 79 17.71 -4.22 0.85
N THR A 80 17.76 -4.45 -0.45
CA THR A 80 19.00 -4.28 -1.22
C THR A 80 18.95 -2.90 -1.87
N ASP A 81 19.73 -1.95 -1.35
CA ASP A 81 19.70 -0.55 -1.79
C ASP A 81 20.47 -0.33 -3.11
N CYS A 82 20.28 0.82 -3.76
CA CYS A 82 21.04 1.28 -4.92
C CYS A 82 22.19 2.21 -4.51
N GLU A 83 23.15 2.44 -5.42
CA GLU A 83 24.34 3.26 -5.14
C GLU A 83 24.09 4.75 -5.33
N SER A 84 23.26 5.11 -6.31
CA SER A 84 22.89 6.48 -6.61
C SER A 84 21.96 7.08 -5.55
N ARG A 85 22.03 8.40 -5.42
CA ARG A 85 21.13 9.22 -4.60
C ARG A 85 20.26 10.16 -5.43
N ASP A 86 20.35 10.05 -6.75
CA ASP A 86 19.58 10.90 -7.65
C ASP A 86 18.15 10.39 -7.78
N LEU A 87 17.20 11.16 -7.23
CA LEU A 87 15.78 10.84 -7.26
C LEU A 87 15.22 10.72 -8.67
N ALA A 88 15.78 11.41 -9.67
CA ALA A 88 15.28 11.33 -11.03
C ALA A 88 15.46 9.93 -11.65
N HIS A 89 16.45 9.18 -11.18
CA HIS A 89 16.84 7.89 -11.72
C HIS A 89 16.59 6.73 -10.76
N ASN A 90 16.50 7.01 -9.45
CA ASN A 90 16.38 5.99 -8.43
C ASN A 90 14.99 5.33 -8.41
N GLU A 91 14.98 4.01 -8.31
CA GLU A 91 13.77 3.19 -8.36
C GLU A 91 13.78 2.14 -7.26
N LEU A 92 12.63 1.89 -6.66
CA LEU A 92 12.42 0.84 -5.66
C LEU A 92 11.43 -0.18 -6.21
N PHE A 93 11.84 -1.44 -6.31
CA PHE A 93 10.95 -2.55 -6.65
C PHE A 93 10.50 -3.26 -5.38
N LEU A 94 9.20 -3.26 -5.13
CA LEU A 94 8.54 -4.07 -4.13
C LEU A 94 8.22 -5.43 -4.75
N VAL A 95 8.97 -6.46 -4.38
CA VAL A 95 8.93 -7.76 -5.08
C VAL A 95 8.22 -8.80 -4.22
N GLU A 96 7.31 -9.55 -4.83
CA GLU A 96 6.64 -10.68 -4.19
C GLU A 96 7.61 -11.85 -3.94
N GLY A 97 7.88 -12.14 -2.65
CA GLY A 97 8.64 -13.29 -2.23
C GLY A 97 10.17 -13.17 -2.35
N ASP A 98 10.87 -13.97 -1.54
CA ASP A 98 12.35 -14.00 -1.52
C ASP A 98 12.94 -14.59 -2.81
N SER A 99 12.21 -15.48 -3.50
CA SER A 99 12.66 -16.13 -4.74
C SER A 99 12.79 -15.13 -5.88
N ALA A 100 11.69 -14.45 -6.22
CA ALA A 100 11.71 -13.39 -7.23
C ALA A 100 12.59 -12.21 -6.77
N GLY A 101 12.63 -11.90 -5.47
CA GLY A 101 13.55 -10.93 -4.89
C GLY A 101 15.02 -11.27 -5.14
N GLY A 102 15.40 -12.55 -5.11
CA GLY A 102 16.75 -13.03 -5.44
C GLY A 102 17.10 -12.82 -6.92
N SER A 103 16.21 -13.21 -7.83
CA SER A 103 16.38 -12.99 -9.28
C SER A 103 16.45 -11.50 -9.61
N ALA A 104 15.57 -10.67 -9.01
CA ALA A 104 15.57 -9.23 -9.19
C ALA A 104 16.86 -8.59 -8.67
N LYS A 105 17.34 -9.02 -7.50
CA LYS A 105 18.62 -8.55 -6.95
C LYS A 105 19.81 -8.84 -7.87
N MET A 106 19.81 -9.98 -8.55
CA MET A 106 20.88 -10.36 -9.48
C MET A 106 20.77 -9.64 -10.83
N GLY A 107 19.56 -9.41 -11.34
CA GLY A 107 19.32 -8.83 -12.66
C GLY A 107 19.23 -7.30 -12.70
N ARG A 108 19.02 -6.64 -11.56
CA ARG A 108 18.87 -5.17 -11.50
C ARG A 108 20.13 -4.42 -11.93
N ASP A 109 19.93 -3.16 -12.31
CA ASP A 109 21.00 -2.17 -12.27
C ASP A 109 21.23 -1.70 -10.83
N LYS A 110 22.42 -1.99 -10.30
CA LYS A 110 22.78 -1.68 -8.90
C LYS A 110 22.96 -0.17 -8.68
N GLU A 111 23.23 0.59 -9.73
CA GLU A 111 23.44 2.02 -9.63
C GLU A 111 22.12 2.73 -9.25
N CYS A 112 21.01 2.39 -9.93
CA CYS A 112 19.75 3.12 -9.79
C CYS A 112 18.58 2.32 -9.20
N GLN A 113 18.62 0.99 -9.13
CA GLN A 113 17.47 0.18 -8.72
C GLN A 113 17.68 -0.49 -7.37
N ALA A 114 16.77 -0.28 -6.43
CA ALA A 114 16.68 -0.95 -5.13
C ALA A 114 15.60 -2.04 -5.15
N ILE A 115 15.82 -3.11 -4.38
CA ILE A 115 14.89 -4.26 -4.30
C ILE A 115 14.48 -4.46 -2.84
N LEU A 116 13.18 -4.48 -2.57
CA LEU A 116 12.60 -4.83 -1.28
C LEU A 116 11.68 -6.06 -1.44
N PRO A 117 12.17 -7.26 -1.11
CA PRO A 117 11.34 -8.47 -1.11
C PRO A 117 10.30 -8.40 0.02
N LEU A 118 9.07 -8.79 -0.29
CA LEU A 118 7.95 -8.87 0.65
C LEU A 118 7.64 -10.34 0.97
N ARG A 119 7.42 -10.64 2.24
CA ARG A 119 7.12 -12.02 2.69
C ARG A 119 5.66 -12.20 3.03
N GLY A 120 5.02 -13.14 2.34
CA GLY A 120 3.62 -13.45 2.53
C GLY A 120 2.69 -12.31 2.07
N LYS A 121 1.40 -12.44 2.38
CA LYS A 121 0.39 -11.44 2.02
C LYS A 121 0.53 -10.21 2.90
N VAL A 122 0.61 -9.04 2.27
CA VAL A 122 0.64 -7.75 2.97
C VAL A 122 -0.63 -7.58 3.78
N LEU A 123 -0.54 -6.96 4.95
CA LEU A 123 -1.71 -6.67 5.78
C LEU A 123 -2.68 -5.75 5.02
N ASN A 124 -3.97 -6.09 5.00
CA ASN A 124 -5.00 -5.14 4.55
C ASN A 124 -5.05 -3.94 5.52
N THR A 125 -4.69 -2.77 5.02
CA THR A 125 -4.55 -1.54 5.81
C THR A 125 -5.74 -0.58 5.73
N TRP A 126 -6.82 -0.96 5.03
CA TRP A 126 -7.94 -0.05 4.78
C TRP A 126 -8.55 0.56 6.05
N GLU A 127 -8.84 -0.31 7.02
CA GLU A 127 -9.40 0.05 8.33
C GLU A 127 -8.34 0.08 9.44
N VAL A 128 -7.05 0.12 9.07
CA VAL A 128 -5.95 0.18 10.02
C VAL A 128 -5.53 1.63 10.21
N GLU A 129 -5.63 2.11 11.45
CA GLU A 129 -5.16 3.44 11.82
C GLU A 129 -3.63 3.57 11.64
N ARG A 130 -3.18 4.77 11.24
CA ARG A 130 -1.77 5.06 10.94
C ARG A 130 -0.81 4.64 12.04
N ASP A 131 -1.18 4.91 13.29
CA ASP A 131 -0.37 4.59 14.48
C ASP A 131 -0.15 3.08 14.70
N ARG A 132 -0.98 2.23 14.07
CA ARG A 132 -0.88 0.77 14.16
C ARG A 132 -0.22 0.14 12.93
N LEU A 133 0.06 0.92 11.87
CA LEU A 133 0.73 0.40 10.67
C LEU A 133 2.10 -0.19 10.98
N PHE A 134 2.86 0.49 11.84
CA PHE A 134 4.21 0.08 12.22
C PHE A 134 4.27 -1.17 13.10
N ALA A 135 3.12 -1.69 13.57
CA ALA A 135 3.08 -3.00 14.22
C ALA A 135 3.32 -4.14 13.21
N ASN A 136 3.12 -3.88 11.91
CA ASN A 136 3.43 -4.81 10.85
C ASN A 136 4.82 -4.49 10.26
N THR A 137 5.71 -5.48 10.30
CA THR A 137 7.10 -5.33 9.83
C THR A 137 7.17 -5.00 8.34
N GLU A 138 6.33 -5.59 7.49
CA GLU A 138 6.35 -5.34 6.05
C GLU A 138 6.02 -3.88 5.71
N ILE A 139 4.97 -3.33 6.34
CA ILE A 139 4.56 -1.94 6.13
C ILE A 139 5.59 -0.98 6.75
N HIS A 140 6.14 -1.32 7.91
CA HIS A 140 7.22 -0.56 8.52
C HIS A 140 8.43 -0.48 7.58
N ASP A 141 8.86 -1.61 7.03
CA ASP A 141 10.00 -1.68 6.12
C ASP A 141 9.74 -0.87 4.84
N ILE A 142 8.52 -0.93 4.27
CA ILE A 142 8.14 -0.11 3.10
C ILE A 142 8.26 1.38 3.43
N ALA A 143 7.70 1.83 4.56
CA ALA A 143 7.74 3.24 4.95
C ALA A 143 9.19 3.73 5.18
N VAL A 144 10.01 2.92 5.84
CA VAL A 144 11.44 3.23 6.07
C VAL A 144 12.23 3.18 4.76
N ALA A 145 11.91 2.27 3.85
CA ALA A 145 12.55 2.21 2.54
C ALA A 145 12.22 3.46 1.70
N ILE A 146 10.94 3.85 1.62
CA ILE A 146 10.55 5.04 0.86
C ILE A 146 11.14 6.32 1.49
N GLY A 147 11.22 6.38 2.82
CA GLY A 147 11.72 7.54 3.55
C GLY A 147 10.67 8.63 3.78
N VAL A 148 9.39 8.28 3.61
CA VAL A 148 8.23 9.16 3.84
C VAL A 148 7.34 8.51 4.88
N ASP A 149 6.86 9.30 5.85
CA ASP A 149 5.96 8.78 6.87
C ASP A 149 4.50 8.68 6.35
N PRO A 150 3.70 7.71 6.84
CA PRO A 150 2.30 7.55 6.47
C PRO A 150 1.46 8.81 6.75
N HIS A 151 0.66 9.23 5.78
CA HIS A 151 -0.13 10.45 5.81
C HIS A 151 -1.45 10.27 5.04
N GLY A 152 -2.36 11.23 5.17
CA GLY A 152 -3.64 11.25 4.46
C GLY A 152 -3.68 12.29 3.35
N PRO A 153 -4.80 12.37 2.63
CA PRO A 153 -4.93 13.22 1.45
C PRO A 153 -4.85 14.72 1.77
N ASN A 154 -5.26 15.12 2.98
CA ASN A 154 -5.26 16.52 3.42
C ASN A 154 -3.99 16.91 4.19
N ASP A 155 -3.07 15.97 4.39
CA ASP A 155 -1.81 16.24 5.07
C ASP A 155 -0.75 16.73 4.09
N THR A 156 0.22 17.50 4.59
CA THR A 156 1.39 17.97 3.84
C THR A 156 2.65 17.26 4.37
N PRO A 157 2.95 16.03 3.90
CA PRO A 157 4.12 15.29 4.35
C PRO A 157 5.41 15.96 3.86
N ASP A 158 6.48 15.82 4.62
CA ASP A 158 7.82 16.17 4.15
C ASP A 158 8.33 15.07 3.21
N LEU A 159 8.51 15.40 1.93
CA LEU A 159 9.04 14.49 0.92
C LEU A 159 10.56 14.62 0.73
N SER A 160 11.26 15.45 1.53
CA SER A 160 12.71 15.61 1.43
C SER A 160 13.49 14.33 1.77
N GLY A 161 12.88 13.43 2.53
CA GLY A 161 13.41 12.11 2.86
C GLY A 161 13.17 11.03 1.80
N LEU A 162 12.43 11.33 0.72
CA LEU A 162 12.20 10.40 -0.38
C LEU A 162 13.53 9.97 -0.97
N ARG A 163 13.73 8.66 -1.17
CA ARG A 163 14.98 8.10 -1.71
C ARG A 163 14.91 7.59 -3.15
N TYR A 164 13.69 7.31 -3.61
CA TYR A 164 13.42 6.73 -4.92
C TYR A 164 12.32 7.55 -5.60
N GLY A 165 12.59 8.01 -6.83
CA GLY A 165 11.59 8.73 -7.63
C GLY A 165 10.50 7.80 -8.17
N LYS A 166 10.79 6.50 -8.31
CA LYS A 166 9.78 5.50 -8.65
C LYS A 166 9.72 4.40 -7.61
N VAL A 167 8.51 4.01 -7.24
CA VAL A 167 8.19 2.86 -6.41
C VAL A 167 7.34 1.92 -7.25
N CYS A 168 7.96 0.86 -7.74
CA CYS A 168 7.39 -0.11 -8.65
C CYS A 168 6.92 -1.35 -7.88
N ILE A 169 5.63 -1.66 -7.98
CA ILE A 169 5.06 -2.92 -7.49
C ILE A 169 5.34 -4.00 -8.54
N LEU A 170 6.06 -5.05 -8.14
CA LEU A 170 6.40 -6.18 -8.99
C LEU A 170 5.87 -7.47 -8.35
N SER A 171 4.75 -7.95 -8.87
CA SER A 171 4.04 -9.14 -8.42
C SER A 171 3.90 -10.15 -9.56
N ASP A 172 3.63 -11.41 -9.21
CA ASP A 172 3.39 -12.46 -10.20
C ASP A 172 2.08 -12.20 -10.96
N ALA A 173 2.01 -12.71 -12.20
CA ALA A 173 0.83 -12.59 -13.06
C ALA A 173 -0.22 -13.68 -12.76
N ASP A 174 -0.43 -13.95 -11.47
CA ASP A 174 -1.38 -14.93 -10.97
C ASP A 174 -2.40 -14.29 -9.99
N VAL A 175 -3.24 -15.13 -9.40
CA VAL A 175 -4.29 -14.69 -8.46
C VAL A 175 -3.72 -14.13 -7.15
N ASP A 176 -2.57 -14.64 -6.69
CA ASP A 176 -1.96 -14.22 -5.44
C ASP A 176 -1.19 -12.91 -5.63
N GLY A 177 -0.48 -12.75 -6.74
CA GLY A 177 0.16 -11.50 -7.14
C GLY A 177 -0.84 -10.38 -7.38
N SER A 178 -1.97 -10.67 -8.03
CA SER A 178 -3.09 -9.72 -8.16
C SER A 178 -3.62 -9.26 -6.80
N HIS A 179 -3.72 -10.18 -5.84
CA HIS A 179 -4.15 -9.86 -4.47
C HIS A 179 -3.13 -8.98 -3.74
N ILE A 180 -1.82 -9.28 -3.84
CA ILE A 180 -0.76 -8.45 -3.24
C ILE A 180 -0.73 -7.06 -3.88
N GLN A 181 -0.90 -6.98 -5.20
CA GLN A 181 -0.99 -5.71 -5.90
C GLN A 181 -2.13 -4.85 -5.34
N VAL A 182 -3.34 -5.41 -5.15
CA VAL A 182 -4.48 -4.68 -4.55
C VAL A 182 -4.18 -4.23 -3.11
N LEU A 183 -3.53 -5.07 -2.30
CA LEU A 183 -3.16 -4.72 -0.92
C LEU A 183 -2.15 -3.56 -0.87
N LEU A 184 -1.15 -3.55 -1.76
CA LEU A 184 -0.17 -2.48 -1.88
C LEU A 184 -0.80 -1.20 -2.43
N LEU A 185 -1.64 -1.29 -3.46
CA LEU A 185 -2.38 -0.13 -3.97
C LEU A 185 -3.28 0.49 -2.89
N THR A 186 -3.93 -0.35 -2.09
CA THR A 186 -4.72 0.09 -0.93
C THR A 186 -3.85 0.81 0.11
N LEU A 187 -2.65 0.29 0.40
CA LEU A 187 -1.69 0.93 1.29
C LEU A 187 -1.28 2.32 0.76
N PHE A 188 -0.87 2.42 -0.51
CA PHE A 188 -0.45 3.68 -1.11
C PHE A 188 -1.60 4.70 -1.18
N PHE A 189 -2.80 4.26 -1.59
CA PHE A 189 -3.96 5.15 -1.65
C PHE A 189 -4.35 5.68 -0.27
N ARG A 190 -4.40 4.81 0.74
CA ARG A 190 -4.91 5.18 2.07
C ARG A 190 -3.90 5.93 2.92
N HIS A 191 -2.62 5.57 2.82
CA HIS A 191 -1.56 5.97 3.75
C HIS A 191 -0.38 6.68 3.09
N PHE A 192 -0.32 6.75 1.76
CA PHE A 192 0.67 7.55 1.03
C PHE A 192 0.09 8.26 -0.20
N PRO A 193 -1.09 8.91 -0.11
CA PRO A 193 -1.78 9.46 -1.27
C PRO A 193 -0.94 10.50 -2.03
N LYS A 194 -0.07 11.25 -1.33
CA LYS A 194 0.82 12.24 -1.99
C LYS A 194 1.88 11.61 -2.89
N LEU A 195 2.26 10.35 -2.67
CA LEU A 195 3.15 9.63 -3.59
C LEU A 195 2.44 9.27 -4.90
N ILE A 196 1.14 8.96 -4.84
CA ILE A 196 0.33 8.73 -6.03
C ILE A 196 0.12 10.05 -6.78
N GLU A 197 -0.25 11.13 -6.07
CA GLU A 197 -0.41 12.46 -6.66
C GLU A 197 0.88 12.97 -7.34
N ALA A 198 2.04 12.70 -6.73
CA ALA A 198 3.34 13.05 -7.30
C ALA A 198 3.78 12.16 -8.47
N GLY A 199 3.04 11.09 -8.78
CA GLY A 199 3.38 10.16 -9.86
C GLY A 199 4.57 9.25 -9.55
N ASN A 200 4.81 8.95 -8.27
CA ASN A 200 5.94 8.11 -7.84
C ASN A 200 5.60 6.61 -7.83
N VAL A 201 4.33 6.22 -7.85
CA VAL A 201 3.91 4.81 -7.70
C VAL A 201 3.60 4.20 -9.07
N TYR A 202 4.14 3.01 -9.33
CA TYR A 202 4.01 2.28 -10.59
C TYR A 202 3.69 0.81 -10.34
N VAL A 203 3.05 0.16 -11.31
CA VAL A 203 2.91 -1.31 -11.38
C VAL A 203 3.73 -1.81 -12.56
N ALA A 204 4.64 -2.74 -12.30
CA ALA A 204 5.39 -3.42 -13.35
C ALA A 204 4.52 -4.47 -14.05
N ARG A 205 4.65 -4.57 -15.37
CA ARG A 205 3.91 -5.55 -16.19
C ARG A 205 4.89 -6.54 -16.81
N PRO A 206 5.22 -7.64 -16.12
CA PRO A 206 6.05 -8.69 -16.70
C PRO A 206 5.30 -9.42 -17.83
N PRO A 207 6.01 -10.00 -18.82
CA PRO A 207 5.40 -10.72 -19.92
C PRO A 207 4.85 -12.09 -19.50
N LEU A 208 3.72 -12.47 -20.08
CA LEU A 208 3.13 -13.81 -19.93
C LEU A 208 3.79 -14.84 -20.83
N PHE A 209 4.30 -14.44 -22.00
CA PHE A 209 4.85 -15.35 -22.99
C PHE A 209 6.24 -14.94 -23.46
N ARG A 210 7.09 -15.93 -23.70
CA ARG A 210 8.32 -15.83 -24.51
C ARG A 210 8.12 -16.59 -25.81
N VAL A 211 8.53 -15.97 -26.90
CA VAL A 211 8.55 -16.57 -28.24
C VAL A 211 10.01 -16.61 -28.71
N ASP A 212 10.57 -17.81 -28.79
CA ASP A 212 11.89 -18.04 -29.37
C ASP A 212 11.74 -18.19 -30.89
N VAL A 213 12.18 -17.18 -31.62
CA VAL A 213 12.10 -17.10 -33.08
C VAL A 213 13.42 -17.61 -33.68
N PRO A 214 13.39 -18.68 -34.49
CA PRO A 214 14.60 -19.26 -35.05
C PRO A 214 15.28 -18.32 -36.06
N ALA A 215 16.57 -18.54 -36.28
CA ALA A 215 17.32 -17.82 -37.30
C ALA A 215 16.71 -18.06 -38.69
N ARG A 216 16.72 -17.01 -39.53
CA ARG A 216 16.20 -17.09 -40.90
C ARG A 216 17.08 -16.32 -41.86
N GLY A 217 17.68 -17.03 -42.81
CA GLY A 217 18.58 -16.45 -43.79
C GLY A 217 19.73 -15.72 -43.09
N LYS A 218 19.79 -14.39 -43.24
CA LYS A 218 20.79 -13.53 -42.57
C LYS A 218 20.34 -12.97 -41.21
N LYS A 219 19.08 -13.14 -40.81
CA LYS A 219 18.60 -12.68 -39.49
C LYS A 219 18.93 -13.74 -38.42
N PRO A 220 19.59 -13.38 -37.31
CA PRO A 220 19.88 -14.32 -36.23
C PRO A 220 18.60 -14.75 -35.50
N ALA A 221 18.71 -15.79 -34.68
CA ALA A 221 17.62 -16.16 -33.76
C ALA A 221 17.38 -15.02 -32.77
N THR A 222 16.11 -14.76 -32.46
CA THR A 222 15.71 -13.67 -31.56
C THR A 222 14.68 -14.17 -30.56
N LYS A 223 14.65 -13.53 -29.39
CA LYS A 223 13.63 -13.77 -28.36
C LYS A 223 12.67 -12.59 -28.38
N ALA A 224 11.38 -12.87 -28.45
CA ALA A 224 10.33 -11.87 -28.30
C ALA A 224 9.50 -12.18 -27.05
N TYR A 225 8.93 -11.15 -26.44
CA TYR A 225 8.13 -11.27 -25.23
C TYR A 225 6.77 -10.63 -25.46
N ALA A 226 5.72 -11.27 -24.97
CA ALA A 226 4.34 -10.79 -25.06
C ALA A 226 3.71 -10.70 -23.68
N LEU A 227 3.01 -9.59 -23.44
CA LEU A 227 2.26 -9.36 -22.19
C LEU A 227 0.97 -10.16 -22.12
N ASP A 228 0.33 -10.41 -23.26
CA ASP A 228 -0.97 -11.06 -23.36
C ASP A 228 -1.07 -11.90 -24.63
N GLU A 229 -2.19 -12.59 -24.79
CA GLU A 229 -2.45 -13.45 -25.96
C GLU A 229 -2.57 -12.65 -27.27
N GLY A 230 -3.01 -11.40 -27.20
CA GLY A 230 -3.11 -10.51 -28.35
C GLY A 230 -1.73 -10.17 -28.90
N GLU A 231 -0.80 -9.78 -28.02
CA GLU A 231 0.60 -9.54 -28.37
C GLU A 231 1.30 -10.82 -28.87
N LEU A 232 1.01 -11.97 -28.24
CA LEU A 232 1.53 -13.26 -28.70
C LEU A 232 1.11 -13.52 -30.15
N THR A 233 -0.18 -13.35 -30.45
CA THR A 233 -0.72 -13.52 -31.80
C THR A 233 -0.08 -12.55 -32.78
N ALA A 234 0.08 -11.29 -32.40
CA ALA A 234 0.73 -10.27 -33.22
C ALA A 234 2.20 -10.61 -33.52
N ILE A 235 2.95 -11.13 -32.55
CA ILE A 235 4.33 -11.61 -32.74
C ILE A 235 4.36 -12.77 -33.72
N LEU A 236 3.47 -13.75 -33.57
CA LEU A 236 3.38 -14.91 -34.46
C LEU A 236 2.99 -14.52 -35.89
N ASP A 237 2.07 -13.57 -36.06
CA ASP A 237 1.69 -13.01 -37.36
C ASP A 237 2.82 -12.27 -38.03
N LYS A 238 3.56 -11.47 -37.26
CA LYS A 238 4.76 -10.79 -37.77
C LYS A 238 5.80 -11.81 -38.21
N CYS A 239 6.01 -12.88 -37.44
CA CYS A 239 6.93 -13.97 -37.80
C CYS A 239 6.49 -14.66 -39.10
N ALA A 240 5.19 -14.94 -39.26
CA ALA A 240 4.65 -15.56 -40.47
C ALA A 240 4.78 -14.67 -41.72
N LYS A 241 4.54 -13.35 -41.59
CA LYS A 241 4.78 -12.36 -42.64
C LYS A 241 6.27 -12.26 -42.99
N ASP A 242 7.11 -12.32 -41.98
CA ASP A 242 8.56 -12.48 -42.10
C ASP A 242 8.94 -13.94 -42.44
N GLY A 243 8.02 -14.75 -43.00
CA GLY A 243 8.16 -16.13 -43.48
C GLY A 243 8.93 -17.08 -42.56
N VAL A 244 8.76 -16.94 -41.25
CA VAL A 244 8.98 -17.97 -40.24
C VAL A 244 7.61 -18.61 -39.96
N PRO A 245 7.38 -19.88 -40.33
CA PRO A 245 6.15 -20.58 -39.99
C PRO A 245 5.90 -20.57 -38.49
N ARG A 246 4.64 -20.41 -38.06
CA ARG A 246 4.27 -20.31 -36.64
C ARG A 246 4.72 -21.54 -35.84
N GLU A 247 4.70 -22.71 -36.46
CA GLU A 247 5.10 -24.00 -35.87
C GLU A 247 6.59 -24.07 -35.55
N LYS A 248 7.40 -23.21 -36.17
CA LYS A 248 8.84 -23.10 -35.88
C LYS A 248 9.14 -22.13 -34.74
N CYS A 249 8.19 -21.29 -34.34
CA CYS A 249 8.34 -20.42 -33.17
C CYS A 249 8.05 -21.25 -31.91
N GLN A 250 9.02 -21.32 -31.00
CA GLN A 250 8.83 -22.02 -29.73
C GLN A 250 8.23 -21.03 -28.71
N ILE A 251 7.06 -21.37 -28.18
CA ILE A 251 6.34 -20.54 -27.20
C ILE A 251 6.55 -21.12 -25.81
N SER A 252 6.91 -20.28 -24.84
CA SER A 252 6.98 -20.62 -23.42
C SER A 252 6.12 -19.64 -22.63
N ARG A 253 5.27 -20.15 -21.72
CA ARG A 253 4.45 -19.33 -20.82
C ARG A 253 5.16 -19.23 -19.47
N PHE A 254 5.26 -18.02 -18.93
CA PHE A 254 5.74 -17.79 -17.57
C PHE A 254 4.56 -17.86 -16.60
N LYS A 255 4.68 -18.64 -15.53
CA LYS A 255 3.64 -18.71 -14.48
C LYS A 255 3.90 -17.76 -13.32
N GLY A 256 5.18 -17.45 -13.06
CA GLY A 256 5.59 -16.52 -12.01
C GLY A 256 6.98 -15.97 -12.28
N LEU A 257 7.33 -14.88 -11.61
CA LEU A 257 8.61 -14.19 -11.74
C LEU A 257 9.79 -15.07 -11.31
N GLY A 258 9.56 -16.02 -10.40
CA GLY A 258 10.56 -16.99 -9.95
C GLY A 258 11.01 -17.98 -11.03
N GLU A 259 10.26 -18.13 -12.13
CA GLU A 259 10.65 -18.97 -13.28
C GLU A 259 11.60 -18.25 -14.24
N MET A 260 11.69 -16.91 -14.12
CA MET A 260 12.59 -16.10 -14.93
C MET A 260 13.99 -16.08 -14.31
N ASN A 261 15.01 -16.24 -15.16
CA ASN A 261 16.37 -15.97 -14.75
C ASN A 261 16.63 -14.44 -14.70
N ALA A 262 17.75 -14.04 -14.10
CA ALA A 262 18.10 -12.63 -13.91
C ALA A 262 18.15 -11.82 -15.22
N GLU A 263 18.69 -12.41 -16.30
CA GLU A 263 18.76 -11.77 -17.62
C GLU A 263 17.37 -11.54 -18.23
N GLN A 264 16.49 -12.54 -18.15
CA GLN A 264 15.11 -12.43 -18.64
C GLN A 264 14.34 -11.37 -17.86
N LEU A 265 14.51 -11.32 -16.53
CA LEU A 265 13.84 -10.35 -15.70
C LEU A 265 14.34 -8.93 -16.00
N TRP A 266 15.65 -8.77 -16.26
CA TRP A 266 16.23 -7.52 -16.75
C TRP A 266 15.61 -7.10 -18.08
N ASP A 267 15.73 -7.94 -19.11
CA ASP A 267 15.30 -7.65 -20.48
C ASP A 267 13.81 -7.33 -20.60
N THR A 268 12.99 -7.77 -19.65
CA THR A 268 11.54 -7.67 -19.75
C THR A 268 10.92 -6.67 -18.78
N THR A 269 11.42 -6.60 -17.55
CA THR A 269 10.68 -5.96 -16.45
C THR A 269 11.48 -4.89 -15.72
N LEU A 270 12.81 -5.05 -15.63
CA LEU A 270 13.66 -4.10 -14.89
C LEU A 270 14.29 -3.05 -15.81
N ASN A 271 14.70 -3.42 -17.03
CA ASN A 271 15.39 -2.53 -17.95
C ASN A 271 14.50 -1.35 -18.39
N PRO A 272 14.90 -0.08 -18.11
CA PRO A 272 14.14 1.11 -18.52
C PRO A 272 13.78 1.19 -20.00
N ASP A 273 14.61 0.63 -20.88
CA ASP A 273 14.43 0.74 -22.34
C ASP A 273 13.38 -0.23 -22.91
N THR A 274 13.14 -1.35 -22.22
CA THR A 274 12.29 -2.44 -22.74
C THR A 274 11.05 -2.73 -21.89
N ARG A 275 11.09 -2.37 -20.60
CA ARG A 275 10.01 -2.65 -19.67
C ARG A 275 8.75 -1.83 -19.94
N ARG A 276 7.67 -2.24 -19.29
CA ARG A 276 6.42 -1.49 -19.22
C ARG A 276 6.02 -1.26 -17.77
N LEU A 277 5.94 0.00 -17.39
CA LEU A 277 5.46 0.45 -16.09
C LEU A 277 4.13 1.18 -16.29
N LEU A 278 3.12 0.78 -15.52
CA LEU A 278 1.84 1.48 -15.47
C LEU A 278 1.87 2.48 -14.31
N PRO A 279 1.84 3.81 -14.57
CA PRO A 279 1.75 4.79 -13.50
C PRO A 279 0.42 4.66 -12.77
N VAL A 280 0.47 4.65 -11.44
CA VAL A 280 -0.73 4.65 -10.60
C VAL A 280 -1.18 6.08 -10.41
N GLN A 281 -2.38 6.39 -10.89
CA GLN A 281 -3.00 7.71 -10.81
C GLN A 281 -4.51 7.55 -10.60
N LEU A 282 -5.15 8.61 -10.12
CA LEU A 282 -6.61 8.68 -10.17
C LEU A 282 -7.02 8.83 -11.64
N GLY A 283 -7.80 7.88 -12.15
CA GLY A 283 -8.32 7.89 -13.52
C GLY A 283 -9.61 8.70 -13.61
N ASP A 284 -10.62 8.13 -14.27
CA ASP A 284 -11.93 8.78 -14.44
C ASP A 284 -12.70 8.95 -13.13
N LEU A 285 -12.40 8.12 -12.12
CA LEU A 285 -12.98 8.21 -10.79
C LEU A 285 -12.22 9.23 -9.94
N ASP A 286 -12.96 10.13 -9.31
CA ASP A 286 -12.39 11.03 -8.31
C ASP A 286 -11.95 10.27 -7.04
N PHE A 287 -11.31 10.99 -6.12
CA PHE A 287 -10.83 10.39 -4.88
C PHE A 287 -11.96 9.75 -4.05
N THR A 288 -13.12 10.40 -3.97
CA THR A 288 -14.26 9.92 -3.17
C THR A 288 -14.90 8.67 -3.76
N ALA A 289 -15.08 8.62 -5.09
CA ALA A 289 -15.57 7.45 -5.79
C ALA A 289 -14.57 6.28 -5.69
N THR A 290 -13.27 6.57 -5.80
CA THR A 290 -12.21 5.57 -5.60
C THR A 290 -12.21 5.03 -4.17
N GLU A 291 -12.34 5.91 -3.17
CA GLU A 291 -12.45 5.53 -1.76
C GLU A 291 -13.68 4.64 -1.49
N ALA A 292 -14.83 4.96 -2.08
CA ALA A 292 -16.03 4.12 -1.99
C ALA A 292 -15.80 2.72 -2.60
N ARG A 293 -15.16 2.66 -3.77
CA ARG A 293 -14.84 1.38 -4.44
C ARG A 293 -13.86 0.53 -3.62
N ILE A 294 -12.80 1.14 -3.09
CA ILE A 294 -11.85 0.44 -2.22
C ILE A 294 -12.53 0.04 -0.91
N THR A 295 -13.46 0.83 -0.37
CA THR A 295 -14.26 0.45 0.81
C THR A 295 -15.04 -0.83 0.56
N GLN A 296 -15.77 -0.88 -0.55
CA GLN A 296 -16.50 -2.09 -0.93
C GLN A 296 -15.56 -3.29 -1.03
N LEU A 297 -14.39 -3.15 -1.65
CA LEU A 297 -13.44 -4.24 -1.84
C LEU A 297 -12.71 -4.67 -0.55
N MET A 298 -12.29 -3.72 0.28
CA MET A 298 -11.32 -3.95 1.35
C MET A 298 -11.90 -3.82 2.76
N GLY A 299 -13.12 -3.30 2.90
CA GLY A 299 -13.82 -3.17 4.18
C GLY A 299 -14.15 -4.53 4.81
N LYS A 300 -14.05 -4.61 6.15
CA LYS A 300 -14.36 -5.86 6.86
C LYS A 300 -15.86 -6.14 6.90
N GLY A 301 -16.67 -5.09 7.00
CA GLY A 301 -18.14 -5.18 7.01
C GLY A 301 -18.80 -5.31 5.63
N GLU A 302 -18.03 -5.16 4.55
CA GLU A 302 -18.54 -5.02 3.18
C GLU A 302 -18.66 -6.35 2.42
N ALA A 303 -18.87 -7.47 3.13
CA ALA A 303 -18.94 -8.79 2.50
C ALA A 303 -20.09 -8.90 1.49
N ALA A 304 -21.25 -8.31 1.79
CA ALA A 304 -22.39 -8.29 0.89
C ALA A 304 -22.12 -7.44 -0.35
N ALA A 305 -21.56 -6.23 -0.18
CA ALA A 305 -21.21 -5.34 -1.28
C ALA A 305 -20.13 -5.94 -2.19
N ARG A 306 -19.08 -6.57 -1.62
CA ARG A 306 -18.11 -7.36 -2.41
C ARG A 306 -18.78 -8.44 -3.23
N ARG A 307 -19.71 -9.19 -2.62
CA ARG A 307 -20.39 -10.29 -3.30
C ARG A 307 -21.21 -9.79 -4.47
N GLU A 308 -22.02 -8.74 -4.26
CA GLU A 308 -22.79 -8.10 -5.33
C GLU A 308 -21.87 -7.61 -6.45
N LEU A 309 -20.72 -7.04 -6.10
CA LEU A 309 -19.72 -6.61 -7.07
C LEU A 309 -19.15 -7.76 -7.90
N MET A 310 -18.82 -8.87 -7.24
CA MET A 310 -18.32 -10.08 -7.90
C MET A 310 -19.40 -10.74 -8.77
N GLU A 311 -20.67 -10.69 -8.36
CA GLU A 311 -21.80 -11.19 -9.15
C GLU A 311 -22.06 -10.30 -10.38
N LEU A 312 -21.97 -8.98 -10.23
CA LEU A 312 -22.17 -8.01 -11.32
C LEU A 312 -21.08 -8.09 -12.41
N HIS A 313 -19.84 -8.34 -12.00
CA HIS A 313 -18.68 -8.40 -12.91
C HIS A 313 -18.19 -9.84 -13.15
N GLY A 314 -18.94 -10.85 -12.71
CA GLY A 314 -18.50 -12.24 -12.76
C GLY A 314 -18.38 -12.79 -14.19
N ASP A 315 -19.13 -12.22 -15.13
CA ASP A 315 -19.09 -12.53 -16.56
C ASP A 315 -17.94 -11.85 -17.31
N ALA A 316 -17.30 -10.83 -16.70
CA ALA A 316 -16.17 -10.12 -17.26
C ALA A 316 -14.81 -10.80 -16.97
N VAL A 317 -14.80 -11.90 -16.22
CA VAL A 317 -13.58 -12.63 -15.86
C VAL A 317 -13.48 -13.89 -16.71
N GLU A 318 -12.46 -13.94 -17.58
CA GLU A 318 -12.05 -15.20 -18.20
C GLU A 318 -11.34 -16.06 -17.14
N ILE A 319 -11.93 -17.20 -16.80
CA ILE A 319 -11.35 -18.16 -15.87
C ILE A 319 -10.27 -18.92 -16.63
N ASP A 320 -9.01 -18.83 -16.19
CA ASP A 320 -7.91 -19.67 -16.66
C ASP A 320 -8.16 -21.09 -16.10
N VAL A 321 -8.91 -21.91 -16.86
CA VAL A 321 -9.23 -23.32 -16.54
C VAL A 321 -8.16 -24.25 -17.08
#